data_AF-A0A944YVU9-F1
#
_entry.id   AF-A0A944YVU9-F1
#
_cell.length_a   1.000
_cell.length_b   1.000
_cell.length_c   1.000
_cell.angle_alpha   90.00
_cell.angle_beta   90.00
_cell.angle_gamma   90.00
#
_symmetry.space_group_name_H-M   'P 1'
#
loop_
_entity.id
_entity.type
_entity.pdbx_description
1 polymer ?
#
loop_
_entity_poly.entity_id
_entity_poly.type
_entity_poly.pdbx_seq_one_letter_code
_entity_poly.pdbx_strand_id
1 'polypeptide(L)' 'MTDYTKMTCEACRAGAPPVTDDALAEFLAPHTDWERLIVDDEPRLRRAYRFGNFAAALTFTNLIG' A
#
# COMPACT_ATOMS: atom_id res chain seq x y z
N MET A 1 -18.09 -1.64 -13.52
CA MET A 1 -16.95 -0.72 -13.30
C MET A 1 -17.30 0.17 -12.13
N THR A 2 -16.51 0.10 -11.06
CA THR A 2 -16.73 0.90 -9.84
C THR A 2 -16.28 2.33 -10.08
N ASP A 3 -17.10 3.31 -9.70
CA ASP A 3 -16.78 4.74 -9.82
C ASP A 3 -16.02 5.21 -8.58
N TYR A 4 -14.69 5.15 -8.65
CA TYR A 4 -13.78 5.52 -7.56
C TYR A 4 -13.84 7.01 -7.20
N THR A 5 -14.38 7.88 -8.06
CA THR A 5 -14.48 9.33 -7.78
C THR A 5 -15.51 9.65 -6.68
N LYS A 6 -16.42 8.72 -6.39
CA LYS A 6 -17.42 8.84 -5.32
C LYS A 6 -16.95 8.26 -3.99
N MET A 7 -15.81 7.58 -3.96
CA MET A 7 -15.26 7.00 -2.73
C MET A 7 -14.44 8.06 -1.99
N THR A 8 -14.75 8.25 -0.71
CA THR A 8 -13.94 9.10 0.16
C THR A 8 -12.71 8.30 0.59
N CYS A 9 -11.54 8.64 0.04
CA CYS A 9 -10.29 8.03 0.51
C CYS A 9 -9.89 8.69 1.84
N GLU A 10 -10.11 7.96 2.93
CA GLU A 10 -9.74 8.41 4.28
C GLU A 10 -8.22 8.58 4.41
N ALA A 11 -7.43 7.68 3.81
CA ALA A 11 -5.97 7.75 3.82
C ALA A 11 -5.39 8.98 3.07
N CYS A 12 -6.09 9.50 2.07
CA CYS A 12 -5.64 10.68 1.31
C CYS A 12 -6.18 12.01 1.89
N ARG A 13 -6.94 11.96 2.99
CA ARG A 13 -7.43 13.18 3.64
C ARG A 13 -6.34 13.77 4.53
N ALA A 14 -6.00 15.03 4.31
CA ALA A 14 -5.14 15.78 5.22
C ALA A 14 -5.71 15.75 6.65
N GLY A 15 -4.90 15.30 7.62
CA GLY A 15 -5.30 15.17 9.02
C GLY A 15 -5.95 13.83 9.40
N ALA A 16 -5.96 12.83 8.51
CA ALA A 16 -6.32 11.47 8.90
C ALA A 16 -5.38 10.96 10.02
N PRO A 17 -5.92 10.29 11.06
CA PRO A 17 -5.09 9.77 12.13
C PRO A 17 -4.13 8.69 11.58
N PRO A 18 -2.89 8.64 12.07
CA PRO A 18 -1.98 7.56 11.73
C PRO A 18 -2.55 6.23 12.21
N VAL A 19 -2.19 5.15 11.51
CA VAL A 19 -2.48 3.78 11.96
C VAL A 19 -1.82 3.56 13.33
N THR A 20 -2.54 2.88 14.24
CA THR A 20 -1.97 2.49 15.53
C THR A 20 -0.96 1.36 15.35
N ASP A 21 0.01 1.24 16.26
CA ASP A 21 0.98 0.15 16.19
C ASP A 21 0.31 -1.24 16.31
N ASP A 22 -0.77 -1.36 17.10
CA ASP A 22 -1.54 -2.61 17.24
C ASP A 22 -2.22 -3.01 15.92
N ALA A 23 -2.91 -2.07 15.27
CA ALA A 23 -3.57 -2.33 13.99
C ALA A 23 -2.55 -2.65 12.89
N LEU A 24 -1.37 -2.02 12.93
CA LEU A 24 -0.27 -2.33 12.03
C LEU A 24 0.30 -3.73 12.27
N ALA A 25 0.46 -4.14 13.53
CA ALA A 25 0.92 -5.49 13.87
C ALA A 25 -0.09 -6.56 13.45
N GLU A 26 -1.38 -6.32 13.68
CA GLU A 26 -2.47 -7.19 13.21
C GLU A 26 -2.48 -7.32 11.68
N PHE A 27 -2.25 -6.22 10.96
CA PHE A 27 -2.12 -6.24 9.51
C PHE A 27 -0.88 -7.02 9.05
N LEU A 28 0.29 -6.81 9.65
CA LEU A 28 1.53 -7.45 9.20
C LEU A 28 1.58 -8.95 9.50
N ALA A 29 0.91 -9.42 10.56
CA ALA A 29 0.94 -10.82 10.98
C ALA A 29 0.54 -11.82 9.86
N PRO A 30 -0.58 -11.64 9.14
CA PRO A 30 -0.93 -12.51 8.01
C PRO A 30 -0.27 -12.11 6.68
N HIS A 31 0.36 -10.93 6.59
CA HIS A 31 0.85 -10.34 5.33
C HIS A 31 2.38 -10.33 5.26
N THR A 32 3.01 -11.50 5.20
CA THR A 32 4.48 -11.66 5.27
C THR A 32 5.27 -10.99 4.14
N ASP A 33 4.62 -10.71 3.01
CA ASP A 33 5.25 -10.02 1.87
C ASP A 33 5.34 -8.50 2.07
N TRP A 34 4.65 -7.98 3.10
CA TRP A 34 4.66 -6.57 3.45
C TRP A 34 5.64 -6.31 4.58
N GLU A 35 6.34 -5.18 4.50
CA GLU A 35 7.30 -4.74 5.50
C GLU A 35 7.05 -3.27 5.88
N ARG A 36 7.21 -2.97 7.16
CA ARG A 36 7.27 -1.59 7.68
C ARG A 36 8.69 -1.06 7.51
N LEU A 37 8.82 0.15 6.99
CA LEU A 37 10.09 0.86 6.88
C LEU A 37 9.90 2.35 7.15
N ILE A 38 11.01 3.03 7.45
CA ILE A 38 11.03 4.49 7.66
C ILE A 38 11.91 5.09 6.56
N VAL A 39 11.36 6.03 5.79
CA VAL A 39 12.10 6.77 4.75
C VAL A 39 11.86 8.24 5.00
N ASP A 40 12.93 9.01 5.16
CA ASP A 40 12.87 10.46 5.44
C ASP A 40 11.95 10.79 6.64
N ASP A 41 12.11 10.03 7.74
CA ASP A 41 11.28 10.09 8.96
C ASP A 41 9.79 9.76 8.77
N GLU A 42 9.40 9.29 7.58
CA GLU A 42 8.02 8.89 7.28
C GLU A 42 7.86 7.36 7.36
N PRO A 43 6.97 6.83 8.23
CA PRO A 43 6.66 5.41 8.28
C PRO A 43 5.86 4.99 7.04
N ARG A 44 6.33 3.96 6.34
CA ARG A 44 5.74 3.44 5.11
C ARG A 44 5.59 1.92 5.18
N LEU A 45 4.61 1.41 4.45
CA LEU A 45 4.48 -0.02 4.14
C LEU A 45 5.00 -0.28 2.73
N ARG A 46 5.80 -1.33 2.55
CA ARG A 46 6.33 -1.74 1.25
C ARG A 46 6.04 -3.20 1.00
N ARG A 47 5.76 -3.54 -0.25
CA ARG A 47 5.77 -4.90 -0.77
C ARG A 47 6.49 -4.91 -2.11
N ALA A 48 7.41 -5.85 -2.28
CA ALA A 48 8.14 -6.02 -3.53
C ALA A 48 7.48 -7.13 -4.38
N TYR A 49 7.10 -6.80 -5.62
CA TYR A 49 6.61 -7.77 -6.59
C TYR A 49 7.71 -8.07 -7.62
N ARG A 50 7.99 -9.35 -7.86
CA ARG A 50 9.03 -9.80 -8.80
C ARG A 50 8.40 -10.37 -10.06
N PHE A 51 8.93 -9.98 -11.22
CA PHE A 51 8.47 -10.41 -12.53
C PHE A 51 9.65 -10.90 -13.37
N GLY A 52 9.39 -11.82 -14.30
CA GLY A 52 10.43 -12.37 -15.19
C GLY A 52 10.91 -11.40 -16.27
N ASN A 53 10.14 -10.35 -16.58
CA ASN A 53 10.50 -9.31 -17.54
C ASN A 53 9.72 -8.01 -17.29
N PHE A 54 10.13 -6.94 -17.97
CA PHE A 54 9.51 -5.62 -17.85
C PHE A 54 8.05 -5.59 -18.33
N ALA A 55 7.71 -6.30 -19.41
CA ALA A 55 6.35 -6.30 -19.95
C ALA A 55 5.31 -6.86 -18.95
N ALA A 56 5.68 -7.92 -18.23
CA ALA A 56 4.86 -8.50 -17.17
C ALA A 56 4.70 -7.54 -15.97
N ALA A 57 5.78 -6.88 -15.56
CA ALA A 57 5.73 -5.86 -14.51
C ALA A 57 4.82 -4.69 -14.89
N LEU A 58 4.95 -4.18 -16.12
CA LEU A 58 4.13 -3.07 -16.62
C LEU A 58 2.64 -3.46 -16.72
N THR A 59 2.35 -4.70 -17.14
CA THR A 59 0.97 -5.21 -17.16
C THR A 59 0.36 -5.21 -15.76
N PHE A 60 1.11 -5.68 -14.76
CA PHE A 60 0.67 -5.62 -13.37
C PHE A 60 0.47 -4.19 -12.87
N THR A 61 1.40 -3.27 -13.15
CA THR A 61 1.28 -1.86 -12.79
C THR A 61 0.03 -1.22 -13.38
N ASN A 62 -0.29 -1.50 -14.65
CA ASN A 62 -1.47 -0.97 -15.34
C ASN A 62 -2.79 -1.54 -14.79
N LEU A 63 -2.78 -2.70 -14.13
CA LEU A 63 -3.96 -3.23 -13.45
C LEU A 63 -4.23 -2.53 -12.10
N ILE A 64 -3.20 -1.92 -11.50
CA ILE A 64 -3.28 -1.23 -10.21
C ILE A 64 -3.56 0.27 -10.38
N GLY A 65 -2.84 0.92 -11.31
CA GLY A 65 -2.89 2.36 -11.54
C GLY A 65 -4.21 2.83 -12.14
#